data_AF-A0A524GV10-F1
#
_entry.id   AF-A0A524GV10-F1
#
_cell.length_a   1.000
_cell.length_b   1.000
_cell.length_c   1.000
_cell.angle_alpha   90.00
_cell.angle_beta   90.00
_cell.angle_gamma   90.00
#
_symmetry.space_group_name_H-M   'P 1'
#
loop_
_entity.id
_entity.type
_entity.pdbx_description
1 polymer ?
#
loop_
_entity_poly.entity_id
_entity_poly.type
_entity_poly.pdbx_seq_one_letter_code
_entity_poly.pdbx_strand_id
1 'polypeptide(L)'
;MADISPKPKLRDLRLDFFRGIALLVIFVSHMPDNWLARFKPGAFGFSDAADIFVFVSGYAAALAYRKIFNRAGFFIGTARVVKRVAELYACNLGLFFIFATLCAAGDRFLDTGIDYVN
;
A
#
# COMPACT_ATOMS: atom_id res chain seq x y z
N MET A 1 -39.95 5.28 -13.73
CA MET A 1 -38.58 5.78 -13.56
C MET A 1 -37.78 4.67 -12.87
N ALA A 2 -37.07 3.82 -13.62
CA ALA A 2 -36.31 2.72 -13.04
C ALA A 2 -35.03 3.28 -12.38
N ASP A 3 -34.74 2.85 -11.15
CA ASP A 3 -33.53 3.19 -10.42
C ASP A 3 -32.31 2.58 -11.11
N ILE A 4 -31.53 3.42 -11.80
CA ILE A 4 -30.25 3.07 -12.46
C ILE A 4 -29.07 3.36 -11.50
N SER A 5 -29.29 3.32 -10.18
CA SER A 5 -28.18 3.42 -9.24
C SER A 5 -27.29 2.18 -9.38
N PRO A 6 -26.00 2.34 -9.75
CA PRO A 6 -25.09 1.20 -9.87
C PRO A 6 -24.94 0.57 -8.49
N LYS A 7 -25.49 -0.65 -8.31
CA LYS A 7 -25.31 -1.41 -7.08
C LYS A 7 -23.81 -1.47 -6.77
N PRO A 8 -23.37 -0.99 -5.59
CA PRO A 8 -21.96 -0.97 -5.26
C PRO A 8 -21.42 -2.39 -5.38
N LYS A 9 -20.31 -2.55 -6.11
CA LYS A 9 -19.58 -3.82 -6.11
C LYS A 9 -19.29 -4.17 -4.66
N LEU A 10 -19.85 -5.27 -4.18
CA LEU A 10 -19.65 -5.73 -2.82
C LEU A 10 -18.15 -5.98 -2.61
N ARG A 11 -17.52 -5.12 -1.79
CA ARG A 11 -16.15 -5.32 -1.31
C ARG A 11 -16.17 -6.47 -0.30
N ASP A 12 -15.20 -7.37 -0.40
CA ASP A 12 -15.06 -8.43 0.58
C ASP A 12 -14.44 -7.86 1.86
N LEU A 13 -15.29 -7.63 2.86
CA LEU A 13 -14.90 -7.06 4.15
C LEU A 13 -13.93 -7.98 4.91
N ARG A 14 -13.94 -9.29 4.64
CA ARG A 14 -13.05 -10.24 5.30
C ARG A 14 -11.60 -10.00 4.88
N LEU A 15 -11.38 -9.76 3.58
CA LEU A 15 -10.05 -9.45 3.05
C LEU A 15 -9.53 -8.12 3.62
N ASP A 16 -10.40 -7.11 3.71
CA ASP A 16 -10.03 -5.82 4.31
C ASP A 16 -9.67 -5.97 5.81
N PHE A 17 -10.39 -6.82 6.55
CA PHE A 17 -10.12 -7.11 7.95
C PHE A 17 -8.75 -7.77 8.17
N PHE A 18 -8.45 -8.86 7.44
CA PHE A 18 -7.16 -9.55 7.57
C PHE A 18 -5.99 -8.69 7.12
N ARG A 19 -6.19 -7.89 6.06
CA ARG A 19 -5.20 -6.90 5.64
C ARG A 19 -4.94 -5.85 6.73
N GLY A 20 -5.99 -5.41 7.42
CA GLY A 20 -5.88 -4.47 8.55
C GLY A 20 -5.11 -5.06 9.74
N ILE A 21 -5.37 -6.32 10.11
CA ILE A 21 -4.61 -7.01 11.15
C ILE A 21 -3.13 -7.10 10.75
N ALA A 22 -2.84 -7.47 9.50
CA ALA A 22 -1.46 -7.55 9.03
C ALA A 22 -0.73 -6.19 9.14
N LEU A 23 -1.40 -5.09 8.78
CA LEU A 23 -0.85 -3.74 8.95
C LEU A 23 -0.59 -3.39 10.42
N LEU A 24 -1.50 -3.77 11.34
CA LEU A 24 -1.32 -3.54 12.77
C LEU A 24 -0.10 -4.30 13.31
N VAL A 25 0.07 -5.57 12.92
CA VAL A 25 1.21 -6.39 13.34
C VAL A 25 2.53 -5.84 12.77
N ILE A 26 2.55 -5.39 11.51
CA ILE A 26 3.73 -4.73 10.91
C ILE A 26 4.08 -3.46 11.69
N PHE A 27 3.09 -2.62 11.98
CA PHE A 27 3.29 -1.38 12.73
C PHE A 27 3.88 -1.64 14.12
N VAL A 28 3.27 -2.53 14.90
CA VAL A 28 3.75 -2.87 16.25
C VAL A 28 5.16 -3.45 16.21
N SER A 29 5.48 -4.27 15.20
CA SER A 29 6.81 -4.90 15.08
C SER A 29 7.93 -3.98 14.60
N HIS A 30 7.60 -2.80 14.05
CA HIS A 30 8.57 -1.82 13.56
C HIS A 30 8.71 -0.58 14.48
N MET A 31 8.04 -0.57 15.62
CA MET A 31 8.26 0.45 16.64
C MET A 31 9.57 0.18 17.40
N PRO A 32 10.51 1.15 17.45
CA PRO A 32 11.75 0.99 18.22
C PRO A 32 11.44 0.80 19.71
N ASP A 33 12.29 0.02 20.39
CA ASP A 33 12.20 -0.31 21.82
C ASP A 33 10.90 -1.00 22.29
N ASN A 34 10.12 -1.54 21.35
CA ASN A 34 8.89 -2.24 21.69
C ASN A 34 9.14 -3.71 22.04
N TRP A 35 8.87 -4.10 23.28
CA TRP A 35 8.97 -5.50 23.73
C TRP A 35 8.01 -6.44 22.97
N LEU A 36 6.86 -5.93 22.50
CA LEU A 36 5.91 -6.69 21.68
C LEU A 36 6.45 -7.01 20.28
N ALA A 37 7.50 -6.34 19.81
CA ALA A 37 8.15 -6.66 18.53
C ALA A 37 8.80 -8.06 18.53
N ARG A 38 9.07 -8.62 19.71
CA ARG A 38 9.53 -10.01 19.87
C ARG A 38 8.47 -11.04 19.51
N PHE A 39 7.19 -10.66 19.52
CA PHE A 39 6.06 -11.52 19.21
C PHE A 39 5.53 -11.30 17.78
N LYS A 40 6.42 -11.02 16.82
CA LYS A 40 6.03 -10.96 15.41
C LYS A 40 5.93 -12.36 14.80
N PRO A 41 5.00 -12.62 13.86
CA PRO A 41 4.86 -13.93 13.22
C PRO A 41 6.18 -14.47 12.63
N GLY A 42 6.99 -13.62 12.01
CA GLY A 42 8.29 -13.99 11.47
C GLY A 42 9.35 -14.38 12.51
N ALA A 43 9.09 -14.20 13.81
CA ALA A 43 9.96 -14.71 14.88
C ALA A 43 9.67 -16.18 15.23
N PHE A 44 8.51 -16.71 14.84
CA PHE A 44 8.05 -18.06 15.18
C PHE A 44 7.95 -19.02 13.97
N GLY A 45 8.22 -18.54 12.75
CA GLY A 45 8.09 -19.36 11.55
C GLY A 45 8.70 -18.71 10.31
N PHE A 46 8.52 -19.37 9.16
CA PHE A 46 9.09 -18.96 7.87
C PHE A 46 8.35 -17.79 7.19
N SER A 47 7.15 -17.44 7.67
CA SER A 47 6.29 -16.40 7.07
C SER A 47 6.01 -15.28 8.06
N ASP A 48 6.11 -14.03 7.60
CA ASP A 48 5.92 -12.84 8.44
C ASP A 48 4.62 -12.08 8.09
N ALA A 49 4.27 -11.07 8.90
CA ALA A 49 3.09 -10.24 8.69
C ALA A 49 3.10 -9.53 7.32
N ALA A 50 4.28 -9.24 6.76
CA ALA A 50 4.43 -8.70 5.41
C ALA A 50 3.89 -9.66 4.33
N ASP A 51 4.16 -10.96 4.45
CA ASP A 51 3.71 -11.95 3.47
C ASP A 51 2.19 -12.07 3.45
N ILE A 52 1.58 -12.08 4.65
CA ILE A 52 0.13 -12.10 4.81
C ILE A 52 -0.49 -10.86 4.14
N PHE A 53 0.08 -9.68 4.40
CA PHE A 53 -0.39 -8.44 3.81
C PHE A 53 -0.32 -8.45 2.28
N VAL A 54 0.83 -8.88 1.72
CA VAL A 54 1.05 -8.96 0.27
C VAL A 54 0.10 -9.97 -0.37
N PHE A 55 -0.07 -11.14 0.23
CA PHE A 55 -0.94 -12.20 -0.27
C PHE A 55 -2.41 -11.75 -0.33
N VAL A 56 -2.95 -11.22 0.79
CA VAL A 56 -4.34 -10.76 0.86
C VAL A 56 -4.59 -9.60 -0.11
N SER A 57 -3.63 -8.67 -0.22
CA SER A 57 -3.72 -7.55 -1.17
C SER A 57 -3.69 -8.02 -2.63
N GLY A 58 -2.85 -9.01 -2.94
CA GLY A 58 -2.79 -9.64 -4.27
C GLY A 58 -4.08 -10.37 -4.63
N TYR A 59 -4.66 -11.13 -3.68
CA TYR A 59 -5.93 -11.80 -3.87
C TYR A 59 -7.09 -10.81 -4.11
N ALA A 60 -7.15 -9.72 -3.34
CA ALA A 60 -8.10 -8.64 -3.55
C ALA A 60 -7.94 -7.97 -4.93
N ALA A 61 -6.70 -7.74 -5.37
CA ALA A 61 -6.42 -7.22 -6.70
C ALA A 61 -6.88 -8.20 -7.79
N ALA A 62 -6.63 -9.49 -7.62
CA ALA A 62 -7.09 -10.52 -8.56
C ALA A 62 -8.62 -10.47 -8.71
N LEU A 63 -9.39 -10.37 -7.62
CA LEU A 63 -10.85 -10.22 -7.67
C LEU A 63 -11.29 -8.93 -8.38
N ALA A 64 -10.57 -7.82 -8.15
CA ALA A 64 -10.87 -6.54 -8.77
C ALA A 64 -10.65 -6.54 -10.29
N TYR A 65 -9.54 -7.12 -10.75
CA TYR A 65 -9.14 -7.14 -12.16
C TYR A 65 -9.65 -8.35 -12.95
N ARG A 66 -10.13 -9.42 -12.30
CA ARG A 66 -10.61 -10.66 -12.95
C ARG A 66 -11.55 -10.41 -14.13
N LYS A 67 -12.50 -9.48 -14.01
CA LYS A 67 -13.46 -9.17 -15.08
C LYS A 67 -12.79 -8.62 -16.35
N ILE A 68 -11.70 -7.88 -16.22
CA ILE A 68 -10.95 -7.31 -17.35
C ILE A 68 -10.13 -8.41 -18.03
N PHE A 69 -9.45 -9.26 -17.26
CA PHE A 69 -8.74 -10.42 -17.81
C PHE A 69 -9.67 -11.37 -18.57
N ASN A 70 -10.87 -11.63 -18.06
CA ASN A 70 -11.86 -12.49 -18.73
C ASN A 70 -12.44 -11.88 -20.01
N ARG A 71 -12.57 -10.54 -20.10
CA ARG A 71 -13.23 -9.88 -21.24
C ARG A 71 -12.26 -9.43 -22.32
N ALA A 72 -11.10 -8.92 -21.94
CA ALA A 72 -10.15 -8.27 -22.83
C ALA A 72 -8.87 -9.10 -23.07
N GLY A 73 -8.78 -10.28 -22.46
CA GLY A 73 -7.63 -11.16 -22.55
C GLY A 73 -6.47 -10.74 -21.66
N PHE A 74 -5.45 -11.58 -21.63
CA PHE A 74 -4.30 -11.44 -20.74
C PHE A 74 -3.50 -10.16 -21.01
N PHE A 75 -3.18 -9.88 -22.27
CA PHE A 75 -2.35 -8.73 -22.65
C PHE A 75 -2.98 -7.39 -22.25
N ILE A 76 -4.26 -7.16 -22.56
CA ILE A 76 -4.94 -5.91 -22.22
C ILE A 76 -5.17 -5.79 -20.71
N GLY A 77 -5.46 -6.92 -20.04
CA GLY A 77 -5.55 -6.97 -18.58
C GLY A 77 -4.25 -6.51 -17.91
N THR A 78 -3.12 -7.09 -18.32
CA THR A 78 -1.79 -6.74 -17.82
C THR A 78 -1.43 -5.29 -18.12
N ALA A 79 -1.65 -4.81 -19.36
CA ALA A 79 -1.37 -3.42 -19.73
C ALA A 79 -2.12 -2.42 -18.84
N ARG A 80 -3.37 -2.70 -18.48
CA ARG A 80 -4.16 -1.84 -17.58
C ARG A 80 -3.62 -1.85 -16.14
N VAL A 81 -3.19 -3.01 -15.64
CA VAL A 81 -2.54 -3.11 -14.32
C VAL A 81 -1.23 -2.33 -14.31
N VAL A 82 -0.38 -2.52 -15.33
CA VAL A 82 0.91 -1.81 -15.46
C VAL A 82 0.70 -0.30 -15.52
N LYS A 83 -0.28 0.17 -16.30
CA LYS A 83 -0.64 1.60 -16.32
C LYS A 83 -0.97 2.11 -14.92
N ARG A 84 -1.77 1.36 -14.15
CA ARG A 84 -2.15 1.80 -12.80
C ARG A 84 -0.98 1.77 -11.82
N VAL A 85 -0.07 0.80 -11.95
CA VAL A 85 1.18 0.77 -11.18
C VAL A 85 2.03 1.98 -11.50
N ALA A 86 2.18 2.34 -12.78
CA ALA A 86 2.94 3.51 -13.20
C ALA A 86 2.33 4.82 -12.66
N GLU A 87 1.00 4.97 -12.69
CA GLU A 87 0.32 6.12 -12.09
C GLU A 87 0.59 6.23 -10.59
N LEU A 88 0.45 5.12 -9.84
CA LEU A 88 0.72 5.10 -8.40
C LEU A 88 2.19 5.42 -8.08
N TYR A 89 3.12 4.89 -8.89
CA TYR A 89 4.54 5.15 -8.73
C TYR A 89 4.90 6.60 -9.03
N ALA A 90 4.33 7.19 -10.10
CA ALA A 90 4.50 8.60 -10.41
C ALA A 90 3.96 9.50 -9.30
N CYS A 91 2.78 9.19 -8.75
CA CYS A 91 2.25 9.89 -7.57
C CYS A 91 3.17 9.75 -6.35
N ASN A 92 3.73 8.56 -6.11
CA ASN A 92 4.65 8.32 -5.00
C ASN A 92 5.93 9.15 -5.14
N LEU A 93 6.54 9.19 -6.33
CA LEU A 93 7.70 10.03 -6.60
C LEU A 93 7.38 11.52 -6.44
N GLY A 94 6.26 11.97 -7.00
CA GLY A 94 5.81 13.35 -6.84
C GLY A 94 5.65 13.74 -5.37
N LEU A 95 4.98 12.90 -4.58
CA LEU A 95 4.82 13.11 -3.14
C LEU A 95 6.17 13.15 -2.42
N PHE A 96 7.06 12.22 -2.72
CA PHE A 96 8.41 12.17 -2.15
C PHE A 96 9.19 13.47 -2.42
N PHE A 97 9.22 13.94 -3.67
CA PHE A 97 9.93 15.17 -4.02
C PHE A 97 9.31 16.42 -3.39
N ILE A 98 7.97 16.47 -3.26
CA ILE A 98 7.29 17.56 -2.54
C ILE A 98 7.74 17.59 -1.09
N PHE A 99 7.71 16.45 -0.38
CA PHE A 99 8.18 16.39 1.00
C PHE A 99 9.66 16.72 1.14
N ALA A 100 10.51 16.17 0.27
CA ALA A 100 11.94 16.46 0.29
C ALA A 100 12.23 17.96 0.09
N THR A 101 11.53 18.59 -0.86
CA THR A 101 11.65 20.02 -1.12
C THR A 101 11.11 20.84 0.04
N LEU A 102 9.99 20.43 0.65
CA LEU A 102 9.41 21.09 1.81
C LEU A 102 10.37 21.04 3.02
N CYS A 103 10.98 19.89 3.29
CA CYS A 103 11.97 19.75 4.36
C CYS A 103 13.21 20.61 4.08
N ALA A 104 13.75 20.58 2.86
CA ALA A 104 14.91 21.39 2.48
C ALA A 104 14.63 22.90 2.51
N ALA A 105 13.43 23.32 2.08
CA ALA A 105 13.00 24.70 2.18
C ALA A 105 12.79 25.10 3.65
N GLY A 106 12.13 24.27 4.44
CA GLY A 106 11.91 24.49 5.86
C GLY A 106 13.22 24.69 6.62
N ASP A 107 14.22 23.85 6.37
CA ASP A 107 15.55 23.98 6.96
C ASP A 107 16.21 25.33 6.63
N ARG A 108 16.13 25.77 5.37
CA ARG A 108 16.66 27.08 4.96
C ARG A 108 15.86 28.27 5.49
N PHE A 109 14.55 28.12 5.68
CA PHE A 109 13.69 29.20 6.21
C PHE A 109 13.78 29.32 7.73
N LEU A 110 14.01 28.22 8.44
CA LEU A 110 14.06 28.19 9.91
C LEU A 110 15.48 28.35 10.47
N ASP A 111 16.50 28.41 9.60
CA ASP A 111 17.91 28.59 9.93
C ASP A 111 18.34 27.68 11.10
N THR A 112 18.00 26.38 10.97
CA THR A 112 18.05 25.40 12.06
C THR A 112 19.47 25.11 12.56
N GLY A 113 20.51 25.70 11.97
CA GLY A 113 21.90 25.56 12.39
C GLY A 113 22.49 24.15 12.20
N ILE A 114 21.76 23.24 11.57
CA ILE A 114 22.19 21.88 11.26
C ILE A 114 22.14 21.69 9.74
N ASP A 115 23.31 21.78 9.09
CA ASP A 115 23.45 21.46 7.68
C ASP A 115 23.35 19.93 7.48
N TYR A 116 22.22 19.43 6.99
CA TYR A 116 22.04 18.01 6.66
C TYR A 116 22.57 17.63 5.26
N VAL A 117 23.13 18.62 4.54
CA VAL A 117 23.52 18.52 3.13
C VAL A 117 25.05 18.63 2.95
N ASN A 118 25.79 19.02 4.00
CA ASN A 118 27.26 19.02 4.07
C ASN A 118 27.73 18.25 5.31
#